data_AF-A0A2S8FMC9-F1
#
_entry.id   AF-A0A2S8FMC9-F1
#
_cell.length_a   1.000
_cell.length_b   1.000
_cell.length_c   1.000
_cell.angle_alpha   90.00
_cell.angle_beta   90.00
_cell.angle_gamma   90.00
#
_symmetry.space_group_name_H-M   'P 1'
#
loop_
_entity.id
_entity.type
_entity.pdbx_description
1 polymer ?
#
loop_
_entity_poly.entity_id
_entity_poly.type
_entity_poly.pdbx_seq_one_letter_code
_entity_poly.pdbx_strand_id
1 'polypeptide(L)' 'MTKSPAEVISDLLTRRDAVLSQLAGLTSTSVGALPNTAGTGDHVDHVGLRRSLYQELADIDAALERIAGPRETISRGRLI' A
#
# COMPACT_ATOMS: atom_id res chain seq x y z
N MET A 1 10.66 0.80 -23.82
CA MET A 1 10.13 2.14 -23.49
C MET A 1 10.25 2.32 -21.99
N THR A 2 11.00 3.33 -21.53
CA THR A 2 11.07 3.69 -20.11
C THR A 2 9.82 4.49 -19.75
N LYS A 3 9.03 4.02 -18.79
CA LYS A 3 7.85 4.75 -18.30
C LYS A 3 8.28 6.14 -17.81
N SER A 4 7.52 7.17 -18.16
CA SER A 4 7.72 8.52 -17.64
C SER A 4 7.46 8.55 -16.13
N PRO A 5 8.09 9.46 -15.36
CA PRO A 5 7.84 9.57 -13.92
C PRO A 5 6.36 9.69 -13.55
N ALA A 6 5.57 10.43 -14.34
CA ALA A 6 4.13 10.55 -14.17
C ALA A 6 3.39 9.21 -14.34
N GLU A 7 3.82 8.38 -15.29
CA GLU A 7 3.23 7.06 -15.50
C GLU A 7 3.60 6.08 -14.38
N VAL A 8 4.83 6.16 -13.86
CA VAL A 8 5.25 5.38 -12.70
C VAL A 8 4.43 5.75 -11.46
N ILE A 9 4.21 7.05 -11.22
CA ILE A 9 3.36 7.52 -10.11
C ILE A 9 1.92 7.03 -10.30
N SER A 10 1.35 7.13 -11.50
CA SER A 10 0.01 6.64 -11.78
C SER A 10 -0.12 5.14 -11.53
N ASP A 11 0.85 4.34 -11.97
CA ASP A 11 0.90 2.89 -11.77
C ASP A 11 0.97 2.51 -10.28
N LEU A 12 1.82 3.21 -9.51
CA LEU A 12 1.93 3.05 -8.06
C LEU A 12 0.63 3.43 -7.33
N LEU A 13 -0.04 4.52 -7.73
CA LEU A 13 -1.32 4.92 -7.16
C LEU A 13 -2.44 3.91 -7.48
N THR A 14 -2.48 3.39 -8.70
CA THR A 14 -3.41 2.30 -9.07
C THR A 14 -3.14 1.05 -8.26
N ARG A 15 -1.88 0.70 -8.05
CA ARG A 15 -1.51 -0.46 -7.21
C ARG A 15 -1.90 -0.26 -5.75
N ARG A 16 -1.68 0.94 -5.21
CA ARG A 16 -2.10 1.33 -3.85
C ARG A 16 -3.61 1.14 -3.65
N ASP A 17 -4.42 1.59 -4.59
CA ASP A 17 -5.88 1.42 -4.54
C ASP A 17 -6.29 -0.06 -4.56
N ALA A 18 -5.66 -0.88 -5.41
CA ALA A 18 -5.90 -2.32 -5.46
C ALA A 18 -5.53 -3.03 -4.14
N VAL A 19 -4.45 -2.63 -3.49
CA VAL A 19 -4.04 -3.18 -2.17
C VAL A 19 -5.03 -2.76 -1.07
N LEU A 20 -5.50 -1.51 -1.08
CA LEU A 20 -6.52 -1.03 -0.14
C LEU A 20 -7.86 -1.75 -0.34
N SER A 21 -8.25 -2.02 -1.58
CA SER A 21 -9.45 -2.80 -1.90
C SER A 21 -9.34 -4.24 -1.37
N GLN A 22 -8.19 -4.88 -1.54
CA GLN A 22 -7.92 -6.21 -0.98
C GLN A 22 -7.96 -6.20 0.55
N LEU A 23 -7.37 -5.19 1.20
CA LEU A 23 -7.45 -5.02 2.65
C LEU A 23 -8.90 -4.83 3.13
N ALA A 24 -9.72 -4.05 2.42
CA ALA A 24 -11.13 -3.85 2.73
C ALA A 24 -11.99 -5.11 2.51
N GLY A 25 -11.62 -5.93 1.52
CA GLY A 25 -12.21 -7.25 1.29
C GLY A 25 -11.94 -8.20 2.45
N LEU A 26 -10.70 -8.22 2.96
CA LEU A 26 -10.31 -9.05 4.11
C LEU A 26 -11.01 -8.64 5.41
N THR A 27 -11.31 -7.35 5.61
CA THR A 27 -12.01 -6.87 6.81
C THR A 27 -13.52 -7.14 6.73
N SER A 28 -14.12 -7.07 5.54
CA SER A 28 -15.56 -7.31 5.35
C SER A 28 -15.96 -8.79 5.45
N THR A 29 -15.02 -9.71 5.20
CA THR A 29 -15.29 -11.16 5.24
C THR A 29 -15.34 -11.79 6.64
N SER A 30 -15.21 -11.03 7.74
CA SER A 30 -15.21 -11.63 9.09
C SER A 30 -16.11 -10.91 10.09
N VAL A 31 -17.42 -11.02 9.89
CA VAL A 31 -18.39 -11.10 11.01
C VAL A 31 -18.29 -12.51 11.60
N GLY A 32 -17.16 -12.81 12.24
CA GLY A 32 -16.82 -14.17 12.65
C GLY A 32 -15.34 -14.34 12.82
N ALA A 33 -14.80 -13.76 13.89
CA ALA A 33 -13.49 -14.09 14.42
C ALA A 33 -13.46 -15.55 14.86
N LEU A 34 -13.36 -16.48 13.90
CA LEU A 34 -12.91 -17.83 14.23
C LEU A 34 -11.38 -17.76 14.24
N PRO A 35 -10.73 -18.02 15.40
CA PRO A 35 -9.28 -18.24 15.40
C PRO A 35 -8.99 -19.35 14.41
N ASN A 36 -7.93 -19.18 13.59
CA ASN A 36 -7.40 -20.15 12.62
C ASN A 36 -7.86 -21.57 12.94
N THR A 37 -9.01 -21.97 12.40
CA THR A 37 -9.63 -23.22 12.81
C THR A 37 -8.90 -24.28 12.02
N ALA A 38 -8.20 -25.17 12.70
CA ALA A 38 -7.42 -26.25 12.13
C ALA A 38 -8.36 -27.26 11.43
N GLY A 39 -8.85 -26.93 10.24
CA GLY A 39 -9.64 -27.80 9.37
C GLY A 39 -8.88 -28.05 8.08
N THR A 40 -8.77 -29.32 7.69
CA THR A 40 -8.05 -29.79 6.50
C THR A 40 -8.69 -29.25 5.22
N GLY A 41 -8.18 -28.14 4.70
CA GLY A 41 -8.60 -27.57 3.42
C GLY A 41 -8.15 -26.13 3.29
N ASP A 42 -7.03 -25.92 2.60
CA ASP A 42 -6.48 -24.64 2.15
C ASP A 42 -6.57 -23.51 3.19
N HIS A 43 -5.68 -23.55 4.19
CA HIS A 43 -5.50 -22.45 5.14
C HIS A 43 -4.94 -21.23 4.41
N VAL A 44 -5.83 -20.36 3.93
CA VAL A 44 -5.44 -19.00 3.56
C VAL A 44 -5.08 -18.29 4.87
N ASP A 45 -3.79 -18.10 5.11
CA ASP A 45 -3.30 -17.39 6.29
C ASP A 45 -3.70 -15.91 6.18
N HIS A 46 -4.91 -15.59 6.65
CA HIS A 46 -5.47 -14.24 6.57
C HIS A 46 -4.60 -13.22 7.31
N VAL A 47 -3.88 -13.64 8.35
CA VAL A 47 -2.98 -12.79 9.14
C VAL A 47 -1.71 -12.45 8.36
N GLY A 48 -1.03 -13.43 7.78
CA GLY A 48 0.15 -13.23 6.95
C GLY A 48 -0.17 -12.54 5.64
N LEU A 49 -1.30 -12.85 5.01
CA LEU A 49 -1.78 -12.13 3.83
C LEU A 49 -2.02 -10.65 4.17
N ARG A 50 -2.70 -10.35 5.29
CA ARG A 50 -2.93 -8.98 5.75
C ARG A 50 -1.62 -8.26 6.06
N ARG A 51 -0.65 -8.94 6.69
CA ARG A 51 0.68 -8.38 6.97
C ARG A 51 1.44 -8.05 5.68
N SER A 52 1.43 -8.95 4.70
CA SER A 52 2.05 -8.74 3.40
C SER A 52 1.43 -7.56 2.64
N LEU A 53 0.11 -7.40 2.68
CA LEU A 53 -0.58 -6.26 2.07
C LEU A 53 -0.23 -4.93 2.74
N TYR A 54 -0.13 -4.89 4.07
CA TYR A 54 0.33 -3.67 4.76
C TYR A 54 1.80 -3.36 4.46
N GLN A 55 2.65 -4.38 4.32
CA GLN A 55 4.04 -4.19 3.93
C GLN A 55 4.13 -3.63 2.50
N GLU A 56 3.39 -4.21 1.54
CA GLU A 56 3.32 -3.73 0.16
C GLU A 56 2.83 -2.27 0.11
N LEU A 57 1.83 -1.90 0.92
CA LEU A 57 1.35 -0.52 1.03
C LEU A 57 2.46 0.43 1.50
N ALA A 58 3.22 0.04 2.53
CA ALA A 58 4.33 0.83 3.06
C ALA A 58 5.46 1.01 2.04
N ASP A 59 5.78 -0.04 1.26
CA ASP A 59 6.76 0.03 0.19
C ASP A 59 6.33 0.96 -0.96
N ILE A 60 5.03 0.94 -1.31
CA ILE A 60 4.47 1.85 -2.32
C ILE A 60 4.52 3.30 -1.85
N ASP A 61 4.11 3.58 -0.62
CA ASP A 61 4.17 4.94 -0.05
C ASP A 61 5.64 5.43 0.02
N ALA A 62 6.58 4.59 0.46
CA ALA A 62 8.01 4.94 0.47
C ALA A 62 8.57 5.21 -0.94
N ALA A 63 8.13 4.46 -1.95
CA ALA A 63 8.50 4.70 -3.35
C ALA A 63 7.94 6.03 -3.86
N LEU A 64 6.66 6.34 -3.55
CA LEU A 64 6.03 7.61 -3.89
C LEU A 64 6.73 8.79 -3.23
N GLU A 65 7.10 8.69 -1.95
CA GLU A 65 7.86 9.72 -1.23
C GLU A 65 9.24 9.96 -1.85
N ARG A 66 9.94 8.87 -2.21
CA ARG A 66 11.25 8.98 -2.88
C ARG A 66 11.14 9.65 -4.25
N ILE A 67 10.08 9.36 -5.02
CA ILE A 67 9.83 9.96 -6.34
C ILE A 67 9.40 11.43 -6.20
N ALA A 68 8.58 11.76 -5.19
CA ALA A 68 8.20 13.14 -4.90
C ALA A 68 9.40 14.02 -4.51
N GLY A 69 10.50 13.38 -4.06
CA GLY A 69 11.75 14.03 -3.71
C GLY A 69 11.66 14.81 -2.39
N PRO A 70 12.80 15.32 -1.88
CA PRO A 70 12.76 16.28 -0.78
C PRO A 70 11.93 17.48 -1.24
N ARG A 71 10.85 17.76 -0.52
CA ARG A 71 10.18 19.05 -0.62
C ARG A 71 11.21 20.07 -0.19
N GLU A 72 11.92 20.68 -1.13
CA GLU A 72 12.65 21.92 -0.86
C GLU A 72 11.59 22.92 -0.42
N THR A 73 11.39 23.02 0.89
CA THR A 73 10.81 24.20 1.50
C THR A 73 11.77 25.32 1.14
N ILE A 74 11.56 25.93 -0.03
CA ILE A 74 12.15 27.20 -0.36
C ILE A 74 11.51 28.15 0.65
N SER A 75 12.16 28.30 1.80
CA SER A 75 11.98 29.41 2.71
C SER A 75 12.37 30.65 1.92
N ARG A 76 11.42 31.14 1.12
CA ARG A 76 11.49 32.41 0.40
C ARG A 76 11.29 33.51 1.43
N GLY A 77 12.21 33.57 2.39
CA GLY A 77 12.26 34.52 3.50
C GLY A 77 13.51 35.38 3.38
N ARG A 78 13.69 36.02 2.23
CA ARG A 78 14.53 37.21 2.15
C ARG A 78 13.89 38.21 1.21
N LEU A 79 13.29 39.23 1.79
CA LEU A 79 13.07 40.52 1.16
C LEU A 79 13.27 41.58 2.24
N ILE A 80 14.44 42.22 2.11
CA ILE A 80 14.95 43.48 2.66
C ILE A 80 15.00 43.68 4.18
#